data_AF-A0A814V8T4-F1
#
_entry.id   AF-A0A814V8T4-F1
#
_cell.length_a   1.000
_cell.length_b   1.000
_cell.length_c   1.000
_cell.angle_alpha   90.00
_cell.angle_beta   90.00
_cell.angle_gamma   90.00
#
_symmetry.space_group_name_H-M   'P 1'
#
loop_
_entity.id
_entity.type
_entity.pdbx_description
1 polymer ?
#
loop_
_entity_poly.entity_id
_entity_poly.type
_entity_poly.pdbx_seq_one_letter_code
_entity_poly.pdbx_strand_id
1 'polypeptide(L)'
;MKNNYFSYNGQFYHQILGGAMSSPLTLTVANCYMFFYEQIIKQINNSGGLYFRYIDDIFIVINWSARHLFKQIERWNHFDVNIKLSEKIGSTADFLDLHMENRDGQLFTTVYQKPSCEPYYLPFNSVHPLHMKNNIIFTMFLRTIRYCSTFQAYLNEREKLRMALLLNKYPNRIIDEQFNHVLSKFNIDQPLDFNNYNFIRQKIIEIPIKEKIPVNYGKIMFVHFTYYSSMRTFPKKFHALWNEYFGASPINEVLPVLGTRNVKNLQRQLTYTR
;
A
#
# COMPACT_ATOMS: atom_id res chain seq x y z
N MET A 1 -5.77 -7.10 -25.01
CA MET A 1 -6.50 -5.80 -24.90
C MET A 1 -6.43 -5.10 -26.24
N LYS A 2 -7.53 -4.58 -26.79
CA LYS A 2 -7.52 -3.96 -28.14
C LYS A 2 -7.01 -2.51 -28.15
N ASN A 3 -7.22 -1.75 -27.06
CA ASN A 3 -6.99 -0.30 -27.02
C ASN A 3 -5.96 0.15 -25.97
N ASN A 4 -4.94 -0.67 -25.68
CA ASN A 4 -3.93 -0.34 -24.66
C ASN A 4 -2.60 0.01 -25.33
N TYR A 5 -2.39 1.31 -25.54
CA TYR A 5 -1.22 1.87 -26.22
C TYR A 5 -0.54 2.90 -25.31
N PHE A 6 0.79 2.96 -25.34
CA PHE A 6 1.56 3.99 -24.66
C PHE A 6 2.73 4.47 -25.53
N SER A 7 3.23 5.68 -25.29
CA SER A 7 4.38 6.23 -26.00
C SER A 7 5.60 6.29 -25.08
N TYR A 8 6.76 5.83 -25.56
CA TYR A 8 8.04 5.97 -24.88
C TYR A 8 9.12 6.33 -25.91
N ASN A 9 9.95 7.34 -25.61
CA ASN A 9 10.97 7.87 -26.51
C ASN A 9 10.45 8.16 -27.94
N GLY A 10 9.25 8.73 -28.05
CA GLY A 10 8.63 9.07 -29.34
C GLY A 10 8.11 7.88 -30.16
N GLN A 11 8.21 6.65 -29.64
CA GLN A 11 7.65 5.45 -30.27
C GLN A 11 6.37 5.02 -29.56
N PHE A 12 5.39 4.54 -30.33
CA PHE A 12 4.15 3.98 -29.80
C PHE A 12 4.26 2.47 -29.65
N TYR A 13 3.85 1.97 -28.50
CA TYR A 13 3.85 0.55 -28.16
C TYR A 13 2.43 0.10 -27.86
N HIS A 14 2.05 -1.08 -28.35
CA HIS A 14 0.79 -1.75 -28.03
C HIS A 14 1.05 -2.88 -27.03
N GLN A 15 0.28 -2.90 -25.93
CA GLN A 15 0.39 -3.98 -24.97
C GLN A 15 -0.26 -5.26 -25.50
N ILE A 16 0.57 -6.18 -25.98
CA ILE A 16 0.15 -7.49 -26.52
C ILE A 16 -0.16 -8.52 -25.43
N LEU A 17 0.51 -8.44 -24.27
CA LEU A 17 0.41 -9.41 -23.17
C LEU A 17 0.34 -8.69 -21.81
N GLY A 18 -0.37 -9.31 -20.86
CA GLY A 18 -0.54 -8.80 -19.50
C GLY A 18 -1.84 -8.02 -19.30
N GLY A 19 -2.05 -7.60 -18.04
CA GLY A 19 -3.17 -6.75 -17.65
C GLY A 19 -2.83 -5.26 -17.70
N ALA A 20 -3.85 -4.42 -17.76
CA ALA A 20 -3.69 -2.97 -17.66
C ALA A 20 -3.44 -2.62 -16.18
N MET A 21 -2.41 -1.82 -15.90
CA MET A 21 -1.98 -1.47 -14.53
C MET A 21 -3.07 -0.82 -13.68
N SER A 22 -4.07 -0.18 -14.29
CA SER A 22 -5.19 0.48 -13.61
C SER A 22 -6.47 -0.37 -13.51
N SER A 23 -6.45 -1.61 -14.02
CA SER A 23 -7.62 -2.49 -13.95
C SER A 23 -7.75 -3.12 -12.56
N PRO A 24 -8.93 -3.01 -11.90
CA PRO A 24 -9.16 -3.62 -10.58
C PRO A 24 -8.87 -5.13 -10.53
N LEU A 25 -9.11 -5.84 -11.64
CA LEU A 25 -8.86 -7.29 -11.73
C LEU A 25 -7.37 -7.62 -11.89
N THR A 26 -6.63 -6.77 -12.60
CA THR A 26 -5.22 -7.04 -12.93
C THR A 26 -4.36 -7.13 -11.68
N LEU A 27 -4.62 -6.30 -10.67
CA LEU A 27 -3.90 -6.36 -9.40
C LEU A 27 -4.09 -7.70 -8.68
N THR A 28 -5.33 -8.23 -8.67
CA THR A 28 -5.62 -9.53 -8.04
C THR A 28 -4.92 -10.66 -8.80
N VAL A 29 -5.00 -10.65 -10.13
CA VAL A 29 -4.35 -11.67 -10.97
C VAL A 29 -2.83 -11.62 -10.82
N ALA A 30 -2.23 -10.43 -10.78
CA ALA A 30 -0.79 -10.25 -10.55
C ALA A 30 -0.37 -10.80 -9.19
N ASN A 31 -1.15 -10.56 -8.13
CA ASN A 31 -0.88 -11.14 -6.81
C ASN A 31 -0.97 -12.66 -6.80
N CYS A 32 -1.96 -13.25 -7.50
CA CYS A 32 -2.06 -14.71 -7.65
C CYS A 32 -0.86 -15.28 -8.42
N TYR A 33 -0.42 -14.60 -9.47
CA TYR A 33 0.75 -15.00 -10.25
C TYR A 33 2.02 -14.97 -9.39
N MET A 34 2.24 -13.86 -8.66
CA MET A 34 3.37 -13.72 -7.75
C MET A 34 3.34 -14.76 -6.62
N PHE A 35 2.17 -15.15 -6.13
CA PHE A 35 2.06 -16.21 -5.13
C PHE A 35 2.66 -17.56 -5.60
N PHE A 36 2.51 -17.90 -6.88
CA PHE A 36 3.16 -19.08 -7.45
C PHE A 36 4.67 -18.93 -7.61
N TYR A 37 5.14 -17.72 -7.90
CA TYR A 37 6.57 -17.39 -7.96
C TYR A 37 7.23 -17.40 -6.56
N GLU A 38 6.47 -17.04 -5.52
CA GLU A 38 6.90 -16.91 -4.13
C GLU A 38 7.31 -18.22 -3.43
N GLN A 39 7.50 -19.32 -4.18
CA GLN A 39 8.20 -20.50 -3.68
C GLN A 39 9.63 -20.18 -3.19
N ILE A 40 10.22 -19.09 -3.70
CA ILE A 40 11.53 -18.58 -3.25
C ILE A 40 11.55 -18.18 -1.76
N ILE A 41 10.39 -17.84 -1.17
CA ILE A 41 10.28 -17.42 0.24
C ILE A 41 10.82 -18.49 1.18
N LYS A 42 10.58 -19.78 0.88
CA LYS A 42 11.08 -20.89 1.71
C LYS A 42 12.61 -20.88 1.80
N GLN A 43 13.29 -20.58 0.69
CA GLN A 43 14.75 -20.53 0.64
C GLN A 43 15.29 -19.34 1.46
N ILE A 44 14.61 -18.19 1.37
CA ILE A 44 14.96 -16.98 2.12
C ILE A 44 14.74 -17.20 3.63
N ASN A 45 13.59 -17.74 4.03
CA ASN A 45 13.29 -18.02 5.43
C ASN A 45 14.27 -19.04 6.04
N ASN A 46 14.65 -20.08 5.29
CA ASN A 46 15.65 -21.06 5.75
C ASN A 46 17.03 -20.44 6.00
N SER A 47 17.31 -19.28 5.42
CA SER A 47 18.55 -18.53 5.66
C SER A 47 18.49 -17.55 6.84
N GLY A 48 17.35 -17.47 7.53
CA GLY A 48 17.09 -16.43 8.53
C GLY A 48 16.90 -15.05 7.91
N GLY A 49 16.63 -14.99 6.61
CA GLY A 49 16.39 -13.75 5.87
C GLY A 49 14.97 -13.23 6.02
N LEU A 50 14.76 -12.00 5.58
CA LEU A 50 13.47 -11.35 5.47
C LEU A 50 13.08 -11.24 4.00
N TYR A 51 11.79 -11.47 3.72
CA TYR A 51 11.18 -11.23 2.43
C TYR A 51 9.92 -10.39 2.64
N PHE A 52 9.86 -9.26 1.96
CA PHE A 52 8.69 -8.40 1.91
C PHE A 52 8.33 -8.13 0.46
N ARG A 53 7.03 -8.12 0.16
CA ARG A 53 6.52 -7.75 -1.15
C ARG A 53 5.38 -6.76 -1.03
N TYR A 54 5.42 -5.73 -1.86
CA TYR A 54 4.30 -4.82 -2.07
C TYR A 54 3.97 -4.82 -3.56
N ILE A 55 2.92 -5.56 -3.94
CA ILE A 55 2.51 -5.75 -5.33
C ILE A 55 3.66 -6.38 -6.14
N ASP A 56 4.39 -5.58 -6.90
CA ASP A 56 5.52 -5.93 -7.76
C ASP A 56 6.89 -5.58 -7.14
N ASP A 57 6.92 -4.70 -6.15
CA ASP A 57 8.16 -4.36 -5.43
C ASP A 57 8.50 -5.46 -4.42
N ILE A 58 9.74 -5.95 -4.47
CA ILE A 58 10.27 -6.97 -3.56
C ILE A 58 11.46 -6.41 -2.78
N PHE A 59 11.48 -6.65 -1.48
CA PHE A 59 12.60 -6.33 -0.60
C PHE A 59 13.07 -7.59 0.13
N ILE A 60 14.37 -7.88 0.03
CA ILE A 60 15.00 -9.08 0.57
C ILE A 60 16.18 -8.67 1.44
N VAL A 61 16.26 -9.25 2.65
CA VAL A 61 17.44 -9.18 3.51
C VAL A 61 17.90 -10.61 3.77
N ILE A 62 19.16 -10.92 3.49
CA ILE A 62 19.70 -12.28 3.65
C ILE A 62 21.16 -12.23 4.08
N ASN A 63 21.59 -13.26 4.81
CA ASN A 63 22.97 -13.43 5.26
C ASN A 63 23.70 -14.44 4.37
N TRP A 64 23.75 -14.20 3.06
CA TRP A 64 24.51 -15.01 2.11
C TRP A 64 25.74 -14.26 1.60
N SER A 65 26.76 -15.01 1.18
CA SER A 65 27.85 -14.41 0.43
C SER A 65 27.31 -13.87 -0.90
N ALA A 66 27.85 -12.74 -1.35
CA ALA A 66 27.41 -12.09 -2.59
C ALA A 66 27.41 -13.06 -3.79
N ARG A 67 28.44 -13.91 -3.89
CA ARG A 67 28.53 -14.94 -4.94
C ARG A 67 27.36 -15.92 -4.91
N HIS A 68 26.94 -16.37 -3.73
CA HIS A 68 25.80 -17.26 -3.61
C HIS A 68 24.50 -16.55 -3.98
N LEU A 69 24.34 -15.31 -3.53
CA LEU A 69 23.19 -14.47 -3.85
C LEU A 69 23.01 -14.25 -5.36
N PHE A 70 24.06 -13.81 -6.06
CA PHE A 70 23.99 -13.58 -7.51
C PHE A 70 23.61 -14.85 -8.28
N LYS A 71 24.21 -16.00 -7.94
CA LYS A 71 23.84 -17.30 -8.52
C LYS A 71 22.39 -17.66 -8.25
N GLN A 72 21.88 -17.30 -7.06
CA GLN A 72 20.52 -17.61 -6.69
C GLN A 72 19.50 -16.68 -7.36
N ILE A 73 19.82 -15.40 -7.57
CA ILE A 73 18.98 -14.48 -8.34
C ILE A 73 18.93 -14.91 -9.81
N GLU A 74 20.04 -15.35 -10.38
CA GLU A 74 20.05 -15.94 -11.71
C GLU A 74 19.08 -17.12 -11.80
N ARG A 75 19.10 -18.04 -10.83
CA ARG A 75 18.13 -19.16 -10.78
C ARG A 75 16.69 -18.69 -10.65
N TRP A 76 16.42 -17.68 -9.83
CA TRP A 76 15.08 -17.11 -9.67
C TRP A 76 14.58 -16.48 -10.99
N ASN A 77 15.46 -15.78 -11.71
CA ASN A 77 15.16 -15.23 -13.04
C ASN A 77 14.93 -16.31 -14.12
N HIS A 78 15.39 -17.54 -13.90
CA HIS A 78 15.10 -18.68 -14.79
C HIS A 78 13.85 -19.47 -14.37
N PHE A 79 13.27 -19.17 -13.20
CA PHE A 79 12.09 -19.89 -12.71
C PHE A 79 10.85 -19.60 -13.56
N ASP A 80 10.75 -18.37 -14.09
CA ASP A 80 9.63 -17.93 -14.89
C ASP A 80 10.11 -16.94 -15.96
N VAL A 81 9.83 -17.25 -17.23
CA VAL A 81 10.22 -16.43 -18.38
C VAL A 81 9.57 -15.04 -18.38
N ASN A 82 8.44 -14.87 -17.67
CA ASN A 82 7.69 -13.62 -17.60
C ASN A 82 8.10 -12.76 -16.41
N ILE A 83 8.90 -13.27 -15.47
CA ILE A 83 9.38 -12.50 -14.31
C ILE A 83 10.88 -12.28 -14.42
N LYS A 84 11.28 -11.01 -14.30
CA LYS A 84 12.68 -10.63 -14.21
C LYS A 84 12.89 -9.74 -12.99
N LEU A 85 13.62 -10.27 -12.02
CA LEU A 85 14.13 -9.52 -10.87
C LEU A 85 15.26 -8.62 -11.34
N SER A 86 15.01 -7.30 -11.29
CA SER A 86 16.03 -6.28 -11.49
C SER A 86 16.64 -5.96 -10.13
N GLU A 87 17.89 -6.37 -9.91
CA GLU A 87 18.53 -6.33 -8.59
C GLU A 87 19.27 -5.01 -8.34
N LYS A 88 19.04 -4.40 -7.17
CA LYS A 88 19.92 -3.38 -6.59
C LYS A 88 20.40 -3.93 -5.24
N ILE A 89 21.62 -4.47 -5.23
CA ILE A 89 22.18 -5.16 -4.07
C ILE A 89 23.24 -4.26 -3.43
N GLY A 90 23.17 -4.10 -2.11
CA GLY A 90 24.16 -3.33 -1.37
C GLY A 90 23.84 -3.28 0.11
N SER A 91 24.61 -2.46 0.83
CA SER A 91 24.31 -2.08 2.21
C SER A 91 23.14 -1.10 2.31
N THR A 92 22.68 -0.53 1.19
CA THR A 92 21.52 0.35 1.11
C THR A 92 20.47 -0.19 0.16
N ALA A 93 19.20 0.08 0.49
CA ALA A 93 18.07 -0.26 -0.34
C ALA A 93 16.94 0.75 -0.18
N ASP A 94 16.23 1.00 -1.28
CA ASP A 94 15.03 1.83 -1.31
C ASP A 94 13.83 0.90 -1.49
N PHE A 95 12.83 0.99 -0.61
CA PHE A 95 11.60 0.20 -0.72
C PHE A 95 10.39 1.07 -0.35
N LEU A 96 9.51 1.31 -1.32
CA LEU A 96 8.39 2.25 -1.20
C LEU A 96 8.89 3.65 -0.78
N ASP A 97 8.44 4.14 0.36
CA ASP A 97 8.78 5.43 0.95
C ASP A 97 9.94 5.33 1.97
N LEU A 98 10.65 4.20 2.04
CA LEU A 98 11.73 3.95 3.00
C LEU A 98 13.08 3.80 2.32
N HIS A 99 14.06 4.59 2.77
CA HIS A 99 15.47 4.36 2.50
C HIS A 99 16.07 3.65 3.70
N MET A 100 16.74 2.53 3.45
CA MET A 100 17.29 1.66 4.46
C MET A 100 18.80 1.51 4.24
N GLU A 101 19.57 1.58 5.31
CA GLU A 101 21.01 1.42 5.32
C GLU A 101 21.41 0.47 6.45
N ASN A 102 22.11 -0.61 6.12
CA ASN A 102 22.72 -1.49 7.09
C ASN A 102 24.14 -0.98 7.42
N ARG A 103 24.34 -0.53 8.66
CA ARG A 103 25.65 -0.18 9.21
C ARG A 103 26.02 -1.21 10.27
N ASP A 104 26.92 -2.12 9.93
CA ASP A 104 27.47 -3.13 10.84
C ASP A 104 26.40 -3.96 11.59
N GLY A 105 25.33 -4.33 10.89
CA GLY A 105 24.23 -5.14 11.45
C GLY A 105 23.11 -4.32 12.09
N GLN A 106 23.23 -2.99 12.14
CA GLN A 106 22.16 -2.09 12.57
C GLN A 106 21.48 -1.42 11.38
N LEU A 107 20.15 -1.49 11.35
CA LEU A 107 19.36 -0.90 10.28
C LEU A 107 19.01 0.57 10.60
N PHE A 108 19.50 1.48 9.76
CA PHE A 108 19.14 2.89 9.77
C PHE A 108 18.12 3.16 8.69
N THR A 109 17.09 3.94 9.01
CA THR A 109 15.97 4.19 8.10
C THR A 109 15.69 5.68 7.99
N THR A 110 15.34 6.14 6.79
CA THR A 110 14.91 7.52 6.51
C THR A 110 13.78 7.52 5.48
N VAL A 111 13.13 8.67 5.28
CA VAL A 111 12.11 8.80 4.22
C VAL A 111 12.81 8.81 2.86
N TYR A 112 12.39 7.90 1.97
CA TYR A 112 12.83 7.91 0.58
C TYR A 112 11.86 8.71 -0.28
N GLN A 113 12.42 9.46 -1.22
CA GLN A 113 11.70 10.09 -2.32
C GLN A 113 12.47 9.81 -3.61
N LYS A 114 11.74 9.48 -4.68
CA LYS A 114 12.36 9.29 -6.00
C LYS A 114 13.06 10.59 -6.43
N PRO A 115 14.19 10.53 -7.17
CA PRO A 115 14.88 11.74 -7.63
C PRO A 115 14.00 12.68 -8.48
N SER A 116 12.97 12.14 -9.13
CA SER A 116 11.98 12.90 -9.90
C SER A 116 10.83 13.46 -9.05
N CYS A 117 10.84 13.25 -7.74
CA CYS A 117 9.80 13.71 -6.84
C CYS A 117 9.95 15.21 -6.63
N GLU A 118 8.99 15.97 -7.14
CA GLU A 118 8.86 17.38 -6.81
C GLU A 118 8.28 17.52 -5.39
N PRO A 119 8.59 18.60 -4.65
CA PRO A 119 7.98 18.90 -3.36
C PRO A 119 6.53 19.38 -3.53
N TYR A 120 5.74 18.70 -4.36
CA TYR A 120 4.37 19.03 -4.69
C TYR A 120 3.42 18.27 -3.76
N TYR A 121 2.68 19.04 -2.98
CA TYR A 121 1.51 18.56 -2.25
C TYR A 121 0.28 19.22 -2.82
N LEU A 122 -0.89 18.71 -2.47
CA LEU A 122 -2.13 19.38 -2.82
C LEU A 122 -2.09 20.86 -2.36
N PRO A 123 -2.11 21.85 -3.26
CA PRO A 123 -1.94 23.24 -2.86
C PRO A 123 -3.04 23.68 -1.89
N PHE A 124 -2.68 24.46 -0.88
CA PHE A 124 -3.64 24.87 0.15
C PHE A 124 -4.79 25.72 -0.40
N ASN A 125 -4.55 26.47 -1.49
CA ASN A 125 -5.55 27.28 -2.19
C ASN A 125 -6.43 26.48 -3.17
N SER A 126 -6.23 25.17 -3.32
CA SER A 126 -7.09 24.34 -4.17
C SER A 126 -8.51 24.19 -3.61
N VAL A 127 -9.50 23.88 -4.45
CA VAL A 127 -10.93 23.73 -4.07
C VAL A 127 -11.20 22.34 -3.47
N HIS A 128 -10.35 21.90 -2.55
CA HIS A 128 -10.52 20.64 -1.81
C HIS A 128 -10.95 20.90 -0.36
N PRO A 129 -11.74 20.01 0.24
CA PRO A 129 -12.13 20.11 1.64
C PRO A 129 -10.93 20.26 2.58
N LEU A 130 -11.07 21.11 3.61
CA LEU A 130 -9.99 21.39 4.55
C LEU A 130 -9.48 20.14 5.28
N HIS A 131 -10.37 19.19 5.59
CA HIS A 131 -9.97 17.95 6.25
C HIS A 131 -8.97 17.13 5.43
N MET A 132 -9.04 17.16 4.09
CA MET A 132 -8.06 16.48 3.23
C MET A 132 -6.69 17.13 3.32
N LYS A 133 -6.66 18.47 3.28
CA LYS A 133 -5.43 19.26 3.39
C LYS A 133 -4.76 19.07 4.76
N ASN A 134 -5.54 19.05 5.84
CA ASN A 134 -5.06 18.76 7.19
C ASN A 134 -4.51 17.33 7.28
N ASN A 135 -5.21 16.36 6.68
CA ASN A 135 -4.79 14.97 6.69
C ASN A 135 -3.46 14.74 5.94
N ILE A 136 -3.15 15.53 4.90
CA ILE A 136 -1.83 15.48 4.24
C ILE A 136 -0.73 15.81 5.24
N ILE A 137 -0.84 16.91 5.99
CA ILE A 137 0.17 17.29 6.99
C ILE A 137 0.28 16.20 8.07
N PHE A 138 -0.87 15.75 8.59
CA PHE A 138 -0.94 14.71 9.61
C PHE A 138 -0.20 13.44 9.17
N THR A 139 -0.52 12.92 7.98
CA THR A 139 0.05 11.66 7.47
C THR A 139 1.52 11.78 7.14
N MET A 140 1.95 12.88 6.52
CA MET A 140 3.36 13.11 6.18
C MET A 140 4.24 13.32 7.42
N PHE A 141 3.73 14.03 8.43
CA PHE A 141 4.48 14.22 9.68
C PHE A 141 4.56 12.92 10.48
N LEU A 142 3.46 12.17 10.57
CA LEU A 142 3.47 10.84 11.18
C LEU A 142 4.46 9.89 10.47
N ARG A 143 4.49 9.92 9.12
CA ARG A 143 5.45 9.17 8.32
C ARG A 143 6.89 9.51 8.69
N THR A 144 7.19 10.81 8.87
CA THR A 144 8.52 11.30 9.25
C THR A 144 8.99 10.69 10.57
N ILE A 145 8.13 10.65 11.58
CA ILE A 145 8.45 10.05 12.89
C ILE A 145 8.65 8.54 12.76
N ARG A 146 7.79 7.84 12.02
CA ARG A 146 7.88 6.37 11.87
C ARG A 146 9.11 5.95 11.09
N TYR A 147 9.49 6.68 10.05
CA TYR A 147 10.50 6.23 9.08
C TYR A 147 11.91 6.64 9.44
N CYS A 148 12.13 7.75 10.14
CA CYS A 148 13.48 8.17 10.53
C CYS A 148 13.96 7.38 11.76
N SER A 149 15.04 6.62 11.68
CA SER A 149 15.54 5.84 12.82
C SER A 149 16.32 6.67 13.84
N THR A 150 16.76 7.87 13.48
CA THR A 150 17.54 8.76 14.33
C THR A 150 16.87 10.12 14.48
N PHE A 151 17.10 10.79 15.61
CA PHE A 151 16.56 12.12 15.86
C PHE A 151 17.06 13.14 14.82
N GLN A 152 18.32 13.06 14.41
CA GLN A 152 18.87 13.95 13.38
C GLN A 152 18.20 13.77 12.02
N ALA A 153 17.95 12.51 11.61
CA ALA A 153 17.22 12.24 10.38
C ALA A 153 15.78 12.78 10.44
N TYR A 154 15.12 12.62 11.59
CA TYR A 154 13.80 13.19 11.83
C TYR A 154 13.79 14.72 11.69
N LEU A 155 14.76 15.42 12.30
CA LEU A 155 14.86 16.87 12.18
C LEU A 155 15.02 17.30 10.71
N ASN A 156 15.93 16.66 9.98
CA ASN A 156 16.16 16.96 8.57
C ASN A 156 14.89 16.75 7.72
N GLU A 157 14.19 15.62 7.91
CA GLU A 157 12.96 15.33 7.17
C GLU A 157 11.77 16.21 7.59
N ARG A 158 11.69 16.58 8.88
CA ARG A 158 10.68 17.54 9.38
C ARG A 158 10.84 18.90 8.72
N GLU A 159 12.06 19.40 8.61
CA GLU A 159 12.31 20.69 7.95
C GLU A 159 12.05 20.63 6.45
N LYS A 160 12.45 19.54 5.77
CA LYS A 160 12.08 19.32 4.36
C LYS A 160 10.56 19.32 4.16
N LEU A 161 9.83 18.60 5.02
CA LEU A 161 8.36 18.56 4.98
C LEU A 161 7.76 19.96 5.19
N ARG A 162 8.24 20.70 6.20
CA ARG A 162 7.76 22.07 6.47
C ARG A 162 7.99 22.97 5.26
N MET A 163 9.18 22.94 4.67
CA MET A 163 9.52 23.72 3.49
C MET A 163 8.61 23.37 2.31
N ALA A 164 8.39 22.08 2.03
CA ALA A 164 7.49 21.64 0.98
C ALA A 164 6.04 22.12 1.22
N LEU A 165 5.52 22.04 2.45
CA LEU A 165 4.18 22.54 2.77
C LEU A 165 4.07 24.07 2.57
N LEU A 166 5.09 24.83 2.97
CA LEU A 166 5.14 26.28 2.75
C LEU A 166 5.16 26.66 1.27
N LEU A 167 5.93 25.93 0.45
CA LEU A 167 5.93 26.09 -1.00
C LEU A 167 4.53 25.84 -1.61
N ASN A 168 3.77 24.91 -1.03
CA ASN A 168 2.37 24.62 -1.40
C ASN A 168 1.34 25.52 -0.69
N LYS A 169 1.77 26.67 -0.16
CA LYS A 169 0.94 27.74 0.42
C LYS A 169 0.18 27.36 1.70
N TYR A 170 0.62 26.33 2.42
CA TYR A 170 0.05 26.02 3.72
C TYR A 170 0.41 27.10 4.76
N PRO A 171 -0.57 27.64 5.50
CA PRO A 171 -0.28 28.59 6.58
C PRO A 171 0.54 27.94 7.70
N ASN A 172 1.59 28.62 8.19
CA ASN A 172 2.44 28.15 9.29
C ASN A 172 1.62 27.65 10.50
N ARG A 173 0.60 28.42 10.89
CA ARG A 173 -0.31 28.09 12.01
C ARG A 173 -0.92 26.70 11.84
N ILE A 174 -1.39 26.35 10.64
CA ILE A 174 -2.02 25.05 10.37
C ILE A 174 -0.98 23.93 10.40
N ILE A 175 0.24 24.18 9.91
CA ILE A 175 1.33 23.20 9.98
C ILE A 175 1.63 22.87 11.44
N ASP A 176 1.80 23.90 12.29
CA ASP A 176 2.11 23.73 13.72
C ASP A 176 0.95 23.04 14.46
N GLU A 177 -0.29 23.44 14.20
CA GLU A 177 -1.47 22.77 14.75
C GLU A 177 -1.53 21.29 14.37
N GLN A 178 -1.25 20.93 13.12
CA GLN A 178 -1.28 19.53 12.69
C GLN A 178 -0.10 18.72 13.21
N PHE A 179 1.09 19.31 13.35
CA PHE A 179 2.23 18.65 13.99
C PHE A 179 1.92 18.34 15.46
N ASN A 180 1.38 19.32 16.18
CA ASN A 180 0.94 19.12 17.57
C ASN A 180 -0.20 18.11 17.66
N HIS A 181 -1.13 18.11 16.70
CA HIS A 181 -2.23 17.14 16.65
C HIS A 181 -1.73 15.70 16.49
N VAL A 182 -0.68 15.46 15.69
CA VAL A 182 -0.04 14.13 15.61
C VAL A 182 0.51 13.72 16.96
N LEU A 183 1.28 14.58 17.63
CA LEU A 183 1.88 14.27 18.93
C LEU A 183 0.80 14.02 20.00
N SER A 184 -0.21 14.88 20.08
CA SER A 184 -1.31 14.74 21.04
C SER A 184 -2.10 13.45 20.82
N LYS A 185 -2.28 13.02 19.57
CA LYS A 185 -2.98 11.76 19.25
C LYS A 185 -2.28 10.52 19.83
N PHE A 186 -0.97 10.59 20.03
CA PHE A 186 -0.17 9.51 20.62
C PHE A 186 0.18 9.76 22.10
N ASN A 187 -0.50 10.71 22.74
CA ASN A 187 -0.28 11.11 24.14
C ASN A 187 1.19 11.48 24.38
N ILE A 188 1.69 12.40 23.55
CA ILE A 188 3.04 12.97 23.66
C ILE A 188 2.86 14.45 24.00
N ASP A 189 3.08 14.78 25.28
CA ASP A 189 2.85 16.12 25.81
C ASP A 189 4.12 17.00 25.83
N GLN A 190 5.25 16.42 25.44
CA GLN A 190 6.56 17.07 25.42
C GLN A 190 7.15 17.10 23.99
N PRO A 191 7.97 18.11 23.65
CA PRO A 191 8.64 18.15 22.36
C PRO A 191 9.59 16.95 22.20
N LEU A 192 9.74 16.48 20.97
CA LEU A 192 10.70 15.43 20.64
C LEU A 192 12.12 15.99 20.76
N ASP A 193 12.97 15.29 21.50
CA ASP A 193 14.39 15.60 21.69
C ASP A 193 15.26 14.35 21.50
N PHE A 194 16.58 14.52 21.59
CA PHE A 194 17.52 13.42 21.40
C PHE A 194 17.33 12.26 22.39
N ASN A 195 16.85 12.54 23.60
CA ASN A 195 16.72 11.57 24.69
C ASN A 195 15.42 10.77 24.59
N ASN A 196 14.32 11.42 24.19
CA ASN A 196 12.99 10.81 24.18
C ASN A 196 12.57 10.25 22.81
N TYR A 197 13.24 10.65 21.72
CA TYR A 197 12.80 10.37 20.35
C TYR A 197 12.66 8.87 20.06
N ASN A 198 13.67 8.07 20.38
CA ASN A 198 13.68 6.64 20.04
C ASN A 198 12.55 5.89 20.75
N PHE A 199 12.32 6.18 22.03
CA PHE A 199 11.24 5.61 22.81
C PHE A 199 9.86 5.98 22.23
N ILE A 200 9.67 7.26 21.92
CA ILE A 200 8.40 7.75 21.36
C ILE A 200 8.14 7.18 19.96
N ARG A 201 9.17 7.14 19.12
CA ARG A 201 9.09 6.53 17.79
C ARG A 201 8.69 5.06 17.89
N GLN A 202 9.32 4.30 18.79
CA GLN A 202 8.99 2.89 18.99
C GLN A 202 7.52 2.72 19.43
N LYS A 203 7.06 3.53 20.39
CA LYS A 203 5.65 3.58 20.80
C LYS A 203 4.69 3.85 19.63
N ILE A 204 5.06 4.71 18.67
CA ILE A 204 4.24 5.01 17.48
C ILE A 204 4.26 3.86 16.45
N ILE A 205 5.37 3.15 16.32
CA ILE A 205 5.50 2.03 15.39
C ILE A 205 4.70 0.83 15.87
N GLU A 206 4.79 0.51 17.16
CA GLU A 206 4.19 -0.66 17.81
C GLU A 206 2.67 -0.58 17.96
N ILE A 207 2.04 0.53 17.55
CA ILE A 207 0.59 0.68 17.60
C ILE A 207 -0.03 -0.42 16.74
N PRO A 208 -0.86 -1.29 17.34
CA PRO A 208 -1.41 -2.41 16.62
C PRO A 208 -2.19 -1.90 15.42
N ILE A 209 -1.86 -2.44 14.26
CA ILE A 209 -2.70 -2.29 13.08
C ILE A 209 -4.06 -2.83 13.50
N LYS A 210 -5.13 -2.04 13.35
CA LYS A 210 -6.49 -2.55 13.60
C LYS A 210 -6.68 -3.77 12.73
N GLU A 211 -6.63 -4.95 13.35
CA GLU A 211 -6.91 -6.19 12.66
C GLU A 211 -8.34 -6.08 12.14
N LYS A 212 -8.47 -6.15 10.82
CA LYS A 212 -9.80 -6.34 10.24
C LYS A 212 -10.24 -7.69 10.74
N ILE A 213 -11.39 -7.73 11.42
CA ILE A 213 -12.03 -8.97 11.85
C ILE A 213 -11.99 -9.93 10.65
N PRO A 214 -11.37 -11.11 10.77
CA PRO A 214 -11.24 -12.03 9.66
C PRO A 214 -12.64 -12.33 9.15
N VAL A 215 -12.87 -12.01 7.88
CA VAL A 215 -14.15 -12.34 7.25
C VAL A 215 -14.22 -13.86 7.21
N ASN A 216 -15.24 -14.43 7.85
CA ASN A 216 -15.49 -15.86 7.77
C ASN A 216 -15.97 -16.19 6.35
N TYR A 217 -15.02 -16.50 5.47
CA TYR A 217 -15.29 -16.93 4.10
C TYR A 217 -16.00 -18.29 4.01
N GLY A 218 -16.16 -18.98 5.14
CA GLY A 218 -16.62 -20.36 5.19
C GLY A 218 -18.07 -20.57 4.78
N LYS A 219 -18.94 -19.55 4.70
CA LYS A 219 -20.35 -19.76 4.28
C LYS A 219 -21.02 -18.60 3.54
N ILE A 220 -20.51 -17.36 3.62
CA ILE A 220 -21.23 -16.19 3.07
C ILE A 220 -20.26 -15.20 2.42
N MET A 221 -20.50 -14.88 1.13
CA MET A 221 -19.81 -13.81 0.41
C MET A 221 -20.68 -12.55 0.36
N PHE A 222 -20.29 -11.49 1.04
CA PHE A 222 -21.02 -10.22 0.93
C PHE A 222 -20.61 -9.45 -0.34
N VAL A 223 -21.54 -9.33 -1.27
CA VAL A 223 -21.35 -8.58 -2.52
C VAL A 223 -22.00 -7.22 -2.37
N HIS A 224 -21.17 -6.19 -2.19
CA HIS A 224 -21.65 -4.82 -2.08
C HIS A 224 -21.86 -4.17 -3.44
N PHE A 225 -23.05 -3.61 -3.67
CA PHE A 225 -23.34 -2.82 -4.87
C PHE A 225 -24.05 -1.51 -4.52
N THR A 226 -23.96 -0.54 -5.42
CA THR A 226 -24.72 0.71 -5.33
C THR A 226 -26.08 0.47 -5.98
N TYR A 227 -27.17 0.58 -5.21
CA TYR A 227 -28.51 0.37 -5.74
C TYR A 227 -28.94 1.56 -6.60
N TYR A 228 -29.50 1.26 -7.77
CA TYR A 228 -30.19 2.22 -8.63
C TYR A 228 -31.59 1.70 -8.96
N SER A 229 -32.56 2.57 -9.22
CA SER A 229 -33.97 2.18 -9.46
C SER A 229 -34.13 1.19 -10.64
N SER A 230 -33.28 1.29 -11.66
CA SER A 230 -33.23 0.37 -12.80
C SER A 230 -32.66 -1.03 -12.44
N MET A 231 -32.01 -1.18 -11.28
CA MET A 231 -31.38 -2.43 -10.83
C MET A 231 -32.29 -3.27 -9.92
N ARG A 232 -33.60 -3.01 -9.89
CA ARG A 232 -34.58 -3.76 -9.06
C ARG A 232 -34.52 -5.28 -9.27
N THR A 233 -34.21 -5.73 -10.49
CA THR A 233 -34.09 -7.17 -10.83
C THR A 233 -32.68 -7.72 -10.70
N PHE A 234 -31.69 -6.87 -10.39
CA PHE A 234 -30.28 -7.25 -10.29
C PHE A 234 -30.06 -8.40 -9.32
N PRO A 235 -30.67 -8.46 -8.12
CA PRO A 235 -30.44 -9.58 -7.22
C PRO A 235 -30.82 -10.94 -7.82
N LYS A 236 -31.98 -11.02 -8.48
CA LYS A 236 -32.43 -12.24 -9.16
C LYS A 236 -31.49 -12.64 -10.29
N LYS A 237 -31.09 -11.68 -11.13
CA LYS A 237 -30.15 -11.93 -12.24
C LYS A 237 -28.78 -12.36 -11.74
N PHE A 238 -28.28 -11.75 -10.67
CA PHE A 238 -27.01 -12.10 -10.06
C PHE A 238 -27.02 -13.55 -9.55
N HIS A 239 -28.07 -13.99 -8.85
CA HIS A 239 -28.15 -15.38 -8.38
C HIS A 239 -28.28 -16.39 -9.52
N ALA A 240 -28.99 -16.04 -10.61
CA ALA A 240 -29.04 -16.87 -11.80
C ALA A 240 -27.65 -17.05 -12.43
N LEU A 241 -26.91 -15.95 -12.60
CA LEU A 241 -25.52 -15.97 -13.08
C LEU A 241 -24.59 -16.71 -12.11
N TRP A 242 -24.78 -16.53 -10.80
CA TRP A 242 -23.96 -17.21 -9.80
C TRP A 242 -24.10 -18.74 -9.94
N ASN A 243 -25.33 -19.23 -10.05
CA ASN A 243 -25.58 -20.66 -10.23
C ASN A 243 -25.08 -21.18 -11.57
N GLU A 244 -25.24 -20.40 -12.65
CA GLU A 244 -24.78 -20.76 -14.00
C GLU A 244 -23.25 -20.94 -14.04
N TYR A 245 -22.49 -19.99 -13.49
CA TYR A 245 -21.03 -19.97 -13.61
C TYR A 245 -20.31 -20.65 -12.45
N PHE A 246 -20.89 -20.68 -11.26
CA PHE A 246 -20.24 -21.19 -10.04
C PHE A 246 -20.96 -22.38 -9.39
N GLY A 247 -22.11 -22.82 -9.92
CA GLY A 247 -22.86 -23.95 -9.34
C GLY A 247 -22.13 -25.29 -9.37
N ALA A 248 -21.18 -25.48 -10.29
CA ALA A 248 -20.31 -26.66 -10.35
C ALA A 248 -18.90 -26.41 -9.78
N SER A 249 -18.64 -25.21 -9.24
CA SER A 249 -17.34 -24.80 -8.73
C SER A 249 -17.15 -25.22 -7.27
N PRO A 250 -15.90 -25.38 -6.78
CA PRO A 250 -15.61 -25.58 -5.36
C PRO A 250 -16.17 -24.49 -4.43
N ILE A 251 -16.62 -23.36 -4.96
CA ILE A 251 -17.25 -22.27 -4.19
C ILE A 251 -18.79 -22.33 -4.17
N ASN A 252 -19.42 -23.38 -4.70
CA ASN A 252 -20.88 -23.51 -4.73
C ASN A 252 -21.52 -23.48 -3.32
N GLU A 253 -20.79 -23.91 -2.30
CA GLU A 253 -21.23 -23.87 -0.89
C GLU A 253 -21.19 -22.45 -0.29
N VAL A 254 -20.56 -21.49 -0.98
CA VAL A 254 -20.51 -20.09 -0.55
C VAL A 254 -21.78 -19.39 -0.98
N LEU A 255 -22.62 -18.98 -0.02
CA LEU A 255 -23.83 -18.21 -0.30
C LEU A 255 -23.46 -16.74 -0.58
N PRO A 256 -23.67 -16.20 -1.80
CA PRO A 256 -23.46 -14.79 -2.02
C PRO A 256 -24.64 -13.99 -1.47
N VAL A 257 -24.39 -13.06 -0.54
CA VAL A 257 -25.40 -12.15 0.00
C VAL A 257 -25.15 -10.76 -0.56
N LEU A 258 -26.11 -10.27 -1.34
CA LEU A 258 -26.06 -8.93 -1.91
C LEU A 258 -26.42 -7.89 -0.85
N GLY A 259 -25.49 -6.94 -0.61
CA GLY A 259 -25.68 -5.82 0.31
C GLY A 259 -25.58 -4.47 -0.41
N THR A 260 -26.44 -3.50 -0.08
CA THR A 260 -26.34 -2.15 -0.65
C THR A 260 -25.51 -1.24 0.25
N ARG A 261 -24.50 -0.53 -0.29
CA ARG A 261 -23.77 0.50 0.48
C ARG A 261 -24.60 1.79 0.55
N ASN A 262 -25.24 2.03 1.70
CA ASN A 262 -26.03 3.22 2.12
C ASN A 262 -27.40 3.38 1.43
N VAL A 263 -28.50 3.80 2.07
CA VAL A 263 -28.77 4.74 3.17
C VAL A 263 -29.93 4.17 4.03
N LYS A 264 -30.04 4.50 5.33
CA LYS A 264 -31.15 4.09 6.23
C LYS A 264 -32.57 4.25 5.63
N ASN A 265 -32.74 5.12 4.63
CA ASN A 265 -33.99 5.35 3.91
C ASN A 265 -34.40 4.22 2.96
N LEU A 266 -33.44 3.43 2.45
CA LEU A 266 -33.68 2.35 1.47
C LEU A 266 -34.13 1.03 2.11
N GLN A 267 -33.89 0.84 3.42
CA GLN A 267 -34.31 -0.36 4.15
C GLN A 267 -35.83 -0.54 4.15
N ARG A 268 -36.59 0.56 4.03
CA ARG A 268 -38.06 0.55 3.91
C ARG A 268 -38.58 0.12 2.53
N GLN A 269 -37.76 0.15 1.48
CA GLN A 269 -38.18 -0.23 0.12
C GLN A 269 -37.82 -1.68 -0.25
N LEU A 270 -36.98 -2.34 0.54
CA LEU A 270 -36.44 -3.68 0.26
C LEU A 270 -37.11 -4.82 1.06
N THR A 271 -38.17 -4.54 1.82
CA THR A 271 -38.94 -5.55 2.58
C THR A 271 -39.67 -6.58 1.71
N TYR A 272 -39.74 -6.37 0.39
CA TYR A 272 -40.53 -7.19 -0.54
C TYR A 272 -39.71 -8.13 -1.45
N THR A 273 -38.43 -8.37 -1.16
CA THR A 273 -37.57 -9.20 -2.03
C THR A 273 -36.72 -10.23 -1.29
N ARG A 274 -37.27 -10.84 -0.24
CA ARG A 274 -36.79 -12.15 0.22
C ARG A 274 -37.38 -13.25 -0.66
#